data_AF-A0AA39RGV7-F1
#
_entry.id   AF-A0AA39RGV7-F1
#
_cell.length_a   1.000
_cell.length_b   1.000
_cell.length_c   1.000
_cell.angle_alpha   90.00
_cell.angle_beta   90.00
_cell.angle_gamma   90.00
#
_symmetry.space_group_name_H-M   'P 1'
#
loop_
_entity.id
_entity.type
_entity.pdbx_description
1 polymer ?
#
loop_
_entity_poly.entity_id
_entity_poly.type
_entity_poly.pdbx_seq_one_letter_code
_entity_poly.pdbx_strand_id
1 'polypeptide(L)'
;MEIDSDTENDREHEAIEKSIQSMSINVSSSDSLHEALFLVLAYLPVYELVVMSEVCMALREAVSKDVLPWLNIIVQNPLSSRLSDDILIKITSKSNGRLTTLALIKCVNITDDALQRVIQNNPFIHKLYIPGCTGLTPEGITIALEILSQQNHSLNTLHINGIYNITKHHFKTLQSHLKPALHDQKKPFLYHQYRNSPVNKEGDRNIDVEICPRCDEVRLVYDCSRATCYKQMRKVWFKADCKGCLICIARPYCNQHSNLQSSHPGDQGSSTSGFVCQICHAKFITNVDNDDE
;
A
#
# COMPACT_ATOMS: atom_id res chain seq x y z
N MET A 1 -52.62 54.00 41.96
CA MET A 1 -52.59 52.55 41.72
C MET A 1 -52.21 52.39 40.27
N GLU A 2 -50.92 52.44 40.01
CA GLU A 2 -50.26 52.06 38.76
C GLU A 2 -48.83 51.77 39.23
N ILE A 3 -48.52 50.49 39.33
CA ILE A 3 -47.19 49.99 39.72
C ILE A 3 -46.48 49.83 38.38
N ASP A 4 -45.44 50.64 38.16
CA ASP A 4 -44.66 50.69 36.93
C ASP A 4 -44.02 49.32 36.65
N SER A 5 -44.63 48.58 35.72
CA SER A 5 -44.21 47.28 35.19
C SER A 5 -42.85 47.31 34.50
N ASP A 6 -42.30 48.49 34.25
CA ASP A 6 -41.06 48.66 33.48
C ASP A 6 -39.80 48.52 34.37
N THR A 7 -39.90 48.78 35.68
CA THR A 7 -38.75 48.64 36.60
C THR A 7 -38.46 47.22 37.08
N GLU A 8 -39.42 46.30 36.91
CA GLU A 8 -39.26 44.89 37.26
C GLU A 8 -38.60 44.13 36.10
N ASN A 9 -38.93 44.48 34.86
CA ASN A 9 -38.37 43.88 33.65
C ASN A 9 -36.87 44.22 33.46
N ASP A 10 -36.44 45.43 33.83
CA ASP A 10 -35.03 45.83 33.79
C ASP A 10 -34.18 45.11 34.85
N ARG A 11 -34.75 44.83 36.03
CA ARG A 11 -34.07 44.08 37.10
C ARG A 11 -33.95 42.60 36.79
N GLU A 12 -34.95 42.01 36.13
CA GLU A 12 -34.88 40.64 35.63
C GLU A 12 -33.84 40.49 34.51
N HIS A 13 -33.78 41.46 33.57
CA HIS A 13 -32.75 41.48 32.53
C HIS A 13 -31.33 41.64 33.10
N GLU A 14 -31.12 42.50 34.09
CA GLU A 14 -29.81 42.66 34.74
C GLU A 14 -29.41 41.43 35.58
N ALA A 15 -30.38 40.75 36.20
CA ALA A 15 -30.15 39.49 36.93
C ALA A 15 -29.84 38.32 36.00
N ILE A 16 -30.45 38.29 34.81
CA ILE A 16 -30.15 37.32 33.75
C ILE A 16 -28.77 37.60 33.15
N GLU A 17 -28.41 38.85 32.87
CA GLU A 17 -27.04 39.20 32.42
C GLU A 17 -25.99 38.88 33.47
N LYS A 18 -26.24 39.15 34.75
CA LYS A 18 -25.34 38.75 35.85
C LYS A 18 -25.26 37.23 36.03
N SER A 19 -26.35 36.49 35.81
CA SER A 19 -26.34 35.03 35.79
C SER A 19 -25.55 34.48 34.59
N ILE A 20 -25.71 35.06 33.39
CA ILE A 20 -24.96 34.70 32.18
C ILE A 20 -23.46 35.04 32.35
N GLN A 21 -23.13 36.16 33.02
CA GLN A 21 -21.76 36.52 33.36
C GLN A 21 -21.16 35.58 34.41
N SER A 22 -21.96 35.02 35.32
CA SER A 22 -21.54 34.01 36.31
C SER A 22 -21.49 32.58 35.76
N MET A 23 -22.19 32.31 34.66
CA MET A 23 -22.12 31.06 33.86
C MET A 23 -21.02 31.12 32.80
N SER A 24 -20.30 32.24 32.70
CA SER A 24 -18.98 32.26 32.09
C SER A 24 -18.05 31.47 33.00
N ILE A 25 -18.07 30.15 32.80
CA ILE A 25 -17.04 29.25 33.28
C ILE A 25 -15.74 29.90 32.81
N ASN A 26 -14.99 30.48 33.75
CA ASN A 26 -13.57 30.69 33.59
C ASN A 26 -12.99 29.29 33.34
N VAL A 27 -12.93 28.87 32.07
CA VAL A 27 -12.04 27.79 31.64
C VAL A 27 -10.64 28.39 31.64
N SER A 28 -10.17 28.73 32.85
CA SER A 28 -8.76 28.78 33.17
C SER A 28 -8.35 27.36 33.54
N SER A 29 -8.41 26.46 32.58
CA SER A 29 -7.49 25.33 32.55
C SER A 29 -6.68 25.50 31.28
N SER A 30 -5.36 25.53 31.44
CA SER A 30 -4.51 25.05 30.38
C SER A 30 -4.91 23.60 30.11
N ASP A 31 -5.90 23.38 29.24
CA ASP A 31 -6.20 22.06 28.69
C ASP A 31 -5.12 21.72 27.65
N SER A 32 -3.86 21.81 28.08
CA SER A 32 -2.76 21.18 27.38
C SER A 32 -3.07 19.69 27.41
N LEU A 33 -3.21 19.09 26.24
CA LEU A 33 -3.32 17.65 26.12
C LEU A 33 -2.18 17.01 26.92
N HIS A 34 -2.51 16.01 27.71
CA HIS A 34 -1.52 15.27 28.46
C HIS A 34 -0.43 14.75 27.50
N GLU A 35 0.85 14.88 27.86
CA GLU A 35 1.98 14.54 26.98
C GLU A 35 1.87 13.11 26.40
N ALA A 36 1.40 12.18 27.23
CA ALA A 36 1.10 10.80 26.81
C ALA A 36 0.18 10.71 25.57
N LEU A 37 -0.73 11.66 25.37
CA LEU A 37 -1.62 11.66 24.21
C LEU A 37 -0.87 11.95 22.91
N PHE A 38 0.17 12.79 22.93
CA PHE A 38 1.03 12.99 21.75
C PHE A 38 1.76 11.70 21.37
N LEU A 39 2.21 10.94 22.39
CA LEU A 39 2.79 9.63 22.15
C LEU A 39 1.77 8.70 21.51
N VAL A 40 0.53 8.65 22.01
CA VAL A 40 -0.55 7.82 21.43
C VAL A 40 -0.82 8.23 19.98
N LEU A 41 -0.97 9.53 19.70
CA LEU A 41 -1.24 10.05 18.35
C LEU A 41 -0.16 9.59 17.35
N ALA A 42 1.11 9.57 17.75
CA ALA A 42 2.21 9.11 16.88
C ALA A 42 2.11 7.65 16.40
N TYR A 43 1.34 6.81 17.10
CA TYR A 43 1.12 5.40 16.72
C TYR A 43 -0.23 5.16 16.04
N LEU A 44 -1.10 6.16 15.95
CA LEU A 44 -2.40 6.01 15.32
C LEU A 44 -2.25 5.94 13.78
N PRO A 45 -3.00 5.07 13.10
CA PRO A 45 -3.06 5.11 11.65
C PRO A 45 -3.72 6.42 11.16
N VAL A 46 -3.54 6.69 9.87
CA VAL A 46 -3.98 7.95 9.24
C VAL A 46 -5.48 8.21 9.44
N TYR A 47 -6.30 7.16 9.41
CA TYR A 47 -7.74 7.29 9.63
C TYR A 47 -8.05 7.83 11.03
N GLU A 48 -7.51 7.17 12.04
CA GLU A 48 -7.70 7.49 13.45
C GLU A 48 -7.14 8.88 13.75
N LEU A 49 -5.98 9.24 13.19
CA LEU A 49 -5.43 10.61 13.30
C LEU A 49 -6.37 11.68 12.76
N VAL A 50 -6.97 11.46 11.59
CA VAL A 50 -7.94 12.39 11.01
C VAL A 50 -9.19 12.46 11.88
N VAL A 51 -9.72 11.33 12.35
CA VAL A 51 -10.87 11.30 13.26
C VAL A 51 -10.59 12.05 14.56
N MET A 52 -9.41 11.83 15.17
CA MET A 52 -9.00 12.54 16.39
C MET A 52 -8.95 14.06 16.18
N SER A 53 -8.56 14.52 14.98
CA SER A 53 -8.53 15.95 14.65
C SER A 53 -9.91 16.60 14.50
N GLU A 54 -10.99 15.80 14.49
CA GLU A 54 -12.37 16.29 14.46
C GLU A 54 -13.05 16.28 15.83
N VAL A 55 -12.40 15.76 16.88
CA VAL A 55 -13.00 15.66 18.23
C VAL A 55 -13.02 16.99 18.97
N CYS A 56 -11.89 17.70 19.01
CA CYS A 56 -11.79 19.02 19.65
C CYS A 56 -10.65 19.84 19.05
N MET A 57 -10.64 21.15 19.34
CA MET A 57 -9.61 22.08 18.85
C MET A 57 -8.20 21.68 19.33
N ALA A 58 -8.04 21.26 20.60
CA ALA A 58 -6.74 20.88 21.13
C ALA A 58 -6.14 19.66 20.40
N LEU A 59 -6.95 18.64 20.12
CA LEU A 59 -6.54 17.45 19.35
C LEU A 59 -6.23 17.81 17.90
N ARG A 60 -7.07 18.65 17.28
CA ARG A 60 -6.82 19.16 15.93
C ARG A 60 -5.47 19.86 15.83
N GLU A 61 -5.17 20.72 16.80
CA GLU A 61 -3.89 21.42 16.87
C GLU A 61 -2.71 20.47 17.11
N ALA A 62 -2.83 19.53 18.05
CA ALA A 62 -1.77 18.55 18.32
C ALA A 62 -1.44 17.72 17.07
N VAL A 63 -2.47 17.20 16.40
CA VAL A 63 -2.32 16.42 15.16
C VAL A 63 -1.77 17.26 14.01
N SER A 64 -2.09 18.56 13.95
CA SER A 64 -1.63 19.45 12.89
C SER A 64 -0.20 19.96 13.09
N LYS A 65 0.25 20.13 14.34
CA LYS A 65 1.57 20.66 14.68
C LYS A 65 2.64 19.56 14.69
N ASP A 66 2.26 18.34 15.02
CA ASP A 66 3.18 17.21 14.99
C ASP A 66 3.31 16.64 13.57
N VAL A 67 4.56 16.50 13.12
CA VAL A 67 4.92 15.98 11.80
C VAL A 67 5.21 14.48 11.86
N LEU A 68 5.61 13.95 13.02
CA LEU A 68 6.04 12.56 13.17
C LEU A 68 4.99 11.52 12.69
N PRO A 69 3.68 11.67 13.00
CA PRO A 69 2.67 10.72 12.55
C PRO A 69 2.50 10.70 11.02
N TRP A 70 2.90 11.79 10.35
CA TRP A 70 2.74 11.97 8.90
C TRP A 70 3.98 11.56 8.10
N LEU A 71 5.05 11.08 8.73
CA LEU A 71 6.25 10.60 8.00
C LEU A 71 6.00 9.28 7.26
N ASN A 72 5.00 8.51 7.67
CA ASN A 72 4.63 7.22 7.10
C ASN A 72 3.12 7.15 6.88
N ILE A 73 2.67 7.53 5.68
CA ILE A 73 1.26 7.54 5.33
C ILE A 73 0.90 6.20 4.70
N ILE A 74 -0.04 5.49 5.32
CA ILE A 74 -0.61 4.24 4.80
C ILE A 74 -2.11 4.43 4.64
N VAL A 75 -2.60 4.36 3.41
CA VAL A 75 -4.02 4.39 3.05
C VAL A 75 -4.38 3.07 2.38
N GLN A 76 -5.37 2.40 2.96
CA GLN A 76 -5.90 1.13 2.49
C GLN A 76 -7.41 1.09 2.71
N ASN A 77 -8.06 -0.02 2.32
CA ASN A 77 -9.48 -0.20 2.59
C ASN A 77 -9.80 -0.04 4.10
N PRO A 78 -10.92 0.61 4.45
CA PRO A 78 -11.99 1.10 3.56
C PRO A 78 -11.76 2.53 3.03
N LEU A 79 -10.66 3.20 3.38
CA LEU A 79 -10.42 4.60 2.96
C LEU A 79 -10.01 4.76 1.50
N SER A 80 -9.40 3.73 0.91
CA SER A 80 -8.80 3.83 -0.42
C SER A 80 -9.78 4.27 -1.52
N SER A 81 -11.06 3.90 -1.42
CA SER A 81 -12.10 4.30 -2.39
C SER A 81 -12.59 5.74 -2.20
N ARG A 82 -12.36 6.33 -1.01
CA ARG A 82 -12.78 7.70 -0.67
C ARG A 82 -11.65 8.72 -0.83
N LEU A 83 -10.41 8.26 -1.00
CA LEU A 83 -9.27 9.13 -1.18
C LEU A 83 -9.31 9.75 -2.58
N SER A 84 -9.37 11.08 -2.64
CA SER A 84 -9.18 11.87 -3.86
C SER A 84 -7.82 12.56 -3.86
N ASP A 85 -7.44 13.11 -5.01
CA ASP A 85 -6.21 13.89 -5.20
C ASP A 85 -6.09 15.03 -4.17
N ASP A 86 -7.14 15.83 -3.98
CA ASP A 86 -7.13 16.96 -3.03
C ASP A 86 -6.91 16.49 -1.59
N ILE A 87 -7.56 15.38 -1.20
CA ILE A 87 -7.43 14.81 0.13
C ILE A 87 -6.00 14.27 0.32
N LEU A 88 -5.45 13.59 -0.68
CA LEU A 88 -4.08 13.08 -0.63
C LEU A 88 -3.07 14.23 -0.49
N ILE A 89 -3.20 15.30 -1.26
CA ILE A 89 -2.34 16.48 -1.19
C ILE A 89 -2.45 17.13 0.20
N LYS A 90 -3.67 17.29 0.73
CA LYS A 90 -3.90 17.87 2.06
C LYS A 90 -3.31 17.01 3.19
N ILE A 91 -3.37 15.69 3.08
CA ILE A 91 -2.83 14.79 4.09
C ILE A 91 -1.29 14.76 4.03
N THR A 92 -0.73 14.66 2.83
CA THR A 92 0.73 14.59 2.64
C THR A 92 1.44 15.91 2.96
N SER A 93 0.77 17.06 2.82
CA SER A 93 1.34 18.36 3.21
C SER A 93 1.62 18.47 4.71
N LYS A 94 0.93 17.70 5.56
CA LYS A 94 1.19 17.65 7.01
C LYS A 94 2.56 17.09 7.38
N SER A 95 3.19 16.36 6.46
CA SER A 95 4.57 15.88 6.65
C SER A 95 5.64 16.98 6.49
N ASN A 96 5.24 18.18 6.04
CA ASN A 96 6.11 19.33 5.81
C ASN A 96 7.36 18.99 4.97
N GLY A 97 7.15 18.26 3.89
CA GLY A 97 8.20 17.81 2.97
C GLY A 97 9.04 16.64 3.45
N ARG A 98 8.77 16.10 4.64
CA ARG A 98 9.54 15.01 5.26
C ARG A 98 8.89 13.63 5.10
N LEU A 99 7.87 13.47 4.26
CA LEU A 99 7.27 12.17 4.01
C LEU A 99 8.36 11.17 3.57
N THR A 100 8.43 10.03 4.24
CA THR A 100 9.45 8.99 3.97
C THR A 100 8.85 7.78 3.28
N THR A 101 7.63 7.42 3.67
CA THR A 101 6.87 6.28 3.16
C THR A 101 5.47 6.73 2.76
N LEU A 102 5.10 6.43 1.51
CA LEU A 102 3.74 6.56 1.03
C LEU A 102 3.23 5.21 0.55
N ALA A 103 2.18 4.69 1.19
CA ALA A 103 1.50 3.48 0.79
C ALA A 103 0.03 3.76 0.46
N LEU A 104 -0.32 3.66 -0.82
CA LEU A 104 -1.67 3.80 -1.35
C LEU A 104 -2.10 2.44 -1.90
N ILE A 105 -2.92 1.72 -1.14
CA ILE A 105 -3.33 0.36 -1.49
C ILE A 105 -4.73 0.42 -2.11
N LYS A 106 -4.84 0.10 -3.40
CA LYS A 106 -6.11 0.12 -4.16
C LYS A 106 -6.81 1.48 -4.11
N CYS A 107 -6.04 2.57 -4.15
CA CYS A 107 -6.56 3.94 -4.23
C CYS A 107 -6.83 4.29 -5.70
N VAL A 108 -7.99 3.86 -6.21
CA VAL A 108 -8.29 3.91 -7.66
C VAL A 108 -8.56 5.31 -8.22
N ASN A 109 -8.89 6.27 -7.35
CA ASN A 109 -9.22 7.65 -7.72
C ASN A 109 -8.01 8.59 -7.69
N ILE A 110 -6.80 8.08 -7.42
CA ILE A 110 -5.58 8.88 -7.42
C ILE A 110 -4.98 8.93 -8.82
N THR A 111 -4.66 10.13 -9.26
CA THR A 111 -4.11 10.40 -10.59
C THR A 111 -2.60 10.62 -10.58
N ASP A 112 -2.01 10.57 -11.78
CA ASP A 112 -0.59 10.85 -11.98
C ASP A 112 -0.21 12.26 -11.51
N ASP A 113 -1.08 13.26 -11.75
CA ASP A 113 -0.84 14.65 -11.33
C ASP A 113 -0.73 14.77 -9.82
N ALA A 114 -1.59 14.08 -9.07
CA ALA A 114 -1.52 14.09 -7.62
C ALA A 114 -0.26 13.39 -7.12
N LEU A 115 0.10 12.24 -7.68
CA LEU A 115 1.35 11.56 -7.32
C LEU A 115 2.56 12.45 -7.57
N GLN A 116 2.64 13.11 -8.74
CA GLN A 116 3.73 14.02 -9.07
C GLN A 116 3.83 15.19 -8.09
N ARG A 117 2.71 15.83 -7.72
CA ARG A 117 2.68 16.90 -6.72
C ARG A 117 3.12 16.43 -5.34
N VAL A 118 2.70 15.23 -4.93
CA VAL A 118 3.11 14.64 -3.65
C VAL A 118 4.62 14.43 -3.62
N ILE A 119 5.20 13.84 -4.68
CA ILE A 119 6.64 13.63 -4.79
C ILE A 119 7.39 14.98 -4.81
N GLN A 120 6.94 15.93 -5.63
CA GLN A 120 7.56 17.25 -5.75
C GLN A 120 7.65 17.97 -4.41
N ASN A 121 6.61 17.85 -3.58
CA ASN A 121 6.56 18.49 -2.26
C ASN A 121 7.30 17.69 -1.17
N ASN A 122 7.67 16.43 -1.43
CA ASN A 122 8.25 15.53 -0.44
C ASN A 122 9.48 14.79 -1.01
N PRO A 123 10.63 15.48 -1.15
CA PRO A 123 11.84 14.92 -1.76
C PRO A 123 12.43 13.74 -0.97
N PHE A 124 12.12 13.60 0.32
CA PHE A 124 12.70 12.54 1.16
C PHE A 124 11.98 11.18 1.08
N ILE A 125 10.99 11.05 0.20
CA ILE A 125 10.30 9.77 -0.01
C ILE A 125 11.29 8.75 -0.56
N HIS A 126 11.45 7.64 0.16
CA HIS A 126 12.30 6.53 -0.26
C HIS A 126 11.55 5.20 -0.35
N LYS A 127 10.27 5.16 0.07
CA LYS A 127 9.38 3.99 -0.05
C LYS A 127 8.05 4.42 -0.64
N LEU A 128 7.71 3.88 -1.81
CA LEU A 128 6.45 4.12 -2.50
C LEU A 128 5.75 2.79 -2.78
N TYR A 129 4.58 2.59 -2.19
CA TYR A 129 3.72 1.44 -2.42
C TYR A 129 2.42 1.92 -3.05
N ILE A 130 2.17 1.58 -4.31
CA ILE A 130 0.95 1.96 -5.04
C ILE A 130 0.25 0.75 -5.70
N PRO A 131 0.16 -0.42 -5.03
CA PRO A 131 -0.45 -1.59 -5.65
C PRO A 131 -1.96 -1.39 -5.89
N GLY A 132 -2.40 -1.69 -7.11
CA GLY A 132 -3.80 -1.62 -7.53
C GLY A 132 -4.36 -0.19 -7.63
N CYS A 133 -3.53 0.84 -7.67
CA CYS A 133 -3.94 2.22 -7.95
C CYS A 133 -4.19 2.40 -9.45
N THR A 134 -5.33 1.92 -9.95
CA THR A 134 -5.62 1.84 -11.39
C THR A 134 -5.79 3.19 -12.10
N GLY A 135 -5.86 4.30 -11.36
CA GLY A 135 -5.84 5.66 -11.90
C GLY A 135 -4.44 6.18 -12.25
N LEU A 136 -3.39 5.45 -11.83
CA LEU A 136 -2.01 5.76 -12.17
C LEU A 136 -1.57 5.04 -13.45
N THR A 137 -0.72 5.69 -14.23
CA THR A 137 -0.13 5.14 -15.46
C THR A 137 1.36 4.84 -15.28
N PRO A 138 1.91 3.88 -16.06
CA PRO A 138 3.36 3.65 -16.08
C PRO A 138 4.18 4.92 -16.40
N GLU A 139 3.67 5.75 -17.30
CA GLU A 139 4.27 7.03 -17.69
C GLU A 139 4.26 8.02 -16.52
N GLY A 140 3.12 8.19 -15.85
CA GLY A 140 3.01 9.08 -14.70
C GLY A 140 3.88 8.69 -13.52
N ILE A 141 4.02 7.38 -13.26
CA ILE A 141 4.96 6.86 -12.24
C ILE A 141 6.40 7.16 -12.66
N THR A 142 6.74 6.99 -13.93
CA THR A 142 8.09 7.28 -14.45
C THR A 142 8.43 8.76 -14.24
N ILE A 143 7.54 9.67 -14.64
CA ILE A 143 7.70 11.12 -14.43
C ILE A 143 7.85 11.45 -12.94
N ALA A 144 7.06 10.82 -12.07
CA ALA A 144 7.17 11.04 -10.63
C ALA A 144 8.57 10.65 -10.09
N LEU A 145 9.17 9.56 -10.57
CA LEU A 145 10.53 9.17 -10.18
C LEU A 145 11.61 10.04 -10.82
N GLU A 146 11.39 10.55 -12.02
CA GLU A 146 12.26 11.54 -12.65
C GLU A 146 12.31 12.84 -11.84
N ILE A 147 11.15 13.35 -11.39
CA ILE A 147 11.06 14.52 -10.49
C ILE A 147 11.88 14.28 -9.21
N LEU A 148 11.73 13.11 -8.58
CA LEU A 148 12.49 12.75 -7.37
C LEU A 148 14.00 12.72 -7.64
N SER A 149 14.40 12.17 -8.80
CA SER A 149 15.81 12.09 -9.22
C SER A 149 16.40 13.47 -9.46
N GLN A 150 15.64 14.40 -10.08
CA GLN A 150 16.05 15.79 -10.27
C GLN A 150 16.27 16.54 -8.94
N GLN A 151 15.60 16.09 -7.87
CA GLN A 151 15.79 16.61 -6.51
C GLN A 151 16.96 15.94 -5.77
N ASN A 152 17.85 15.20 -6.45
CA ASN A 152 18.97 14.44 -5.87
C ASN A 152 18.57 13.35 -4.87
N HIS A 153 17.34 12.85 -4.97
CA HIS A 153 16.85 11.75 -4.14
C HIS A 153 16.58 10.52 -5.00
N SER A 154 16.62 9.34 -4.38
CA SER A 154 16.36 8.08 -5.06
C SER A 154 15.53 7.18 -4.17
N LEU A 155 14.60 6.49 -4.82
CA LEU A 155 13.67 5.60 -4.15
C LEU A 155 14.36 4.26 -3.83
N ASN A 156 14.19 3.77 -2.61
CA ASN A 156 14.71 2.47 -2.20
C ASN A 156 13.74 1.34 -2.58
N THR A 157 12.44 1.62 -2.50
CA THR A 157 11.39 0.59 -2.68
C THR A 157 10.20 1.15 -3.45
N LEU A 158 9.80 0.45 -4.51
CA LEU A 158 8.68 0.75 -5.39
C LEU A 158 7.79 -0.49 -5.57
N HIS A 159 6.57 -0.48 -5.03
CA HIS A 159 5.62 -1.57 -5.28
C HIS A 159 4.48 -1.08 -6.17
N ILE A 160 4.36 -1.67 -7.36
CA ILE A 160 3.46 -1.22 -8.44
C ILE A 160 2.58 -2.36 -8.98
N ASN A 161 2.50 -3.50 -8.29
CA ASN A 161 1.62 -4.58 -8.72
C ASN A 161 0.17 -4.10 -8.90
N GLY A 162 -0.45 -4.47 -10.02
CA GLY A 162 -1.85 -4.13 -10.30
C GLY A 162 -2.03 -2.80 -11.02
N ILE A 163 -0.95 -2.09 -11.33
CA ILE A 163 -0.95 -1.08 -12.40
C ILE A 163 -0.97 -1.80 -13.75
N TYR A 164 -1.85 -1.37 -14.65
CA TYR A 164 -2.01 -2.00 -15.96
C TYR A 164 -0.97 -1.50 -16.96
N ASN A 165 -0.76 -2.29 -18.02
CA ASN A 165 0.04 -1.91 -19.19
C ASN A 165 1.50 -1.51 -18.92
N ILE A 166 2.11 -1.98 -17.82
CA ILE A 166 3.55 -1.81 -17.60
C ILE A 166 4.32 -2.62 -18.66
N THR A 167 5.06 -1.92 -19.53
CA THR A 167 5.90 -2.53 -20.55
C THR A 167 7.29 -2.84 -20.00
N LYS A 168 8.06 -3.67 -20.71
CA LYS A 168 9.48 -3.92 -20.41
C LYS A 168 10.33 -2.64 -20.44
N HIS A 169 9.96 -1.67 -21.27
CA HIS A 169 10.62 -0.36 -21.32
C HIS A 169 10.38 0.39 -20.01
N HIS A 170 9.12 0.56 -19.61
CA HIS A 170 8.75 1.20 -18.33
C HIS A 170 9.46 0.54 -17.15
N PHE A 171 9.44 -0.80 -17.11
CA PHE A 171 10.13 -1.54 -16.05
C PHE A 171 11.62 -1.22 -15.95
N LYS A 172 12.35 -1.19 -17.08
CA LYS A 172 13.77 -0.85 -17.09
C LYS A 172 14.02 0.60 -16.68
N THR A 173 13.21 1.53 -17.15
CA THR A 173 13.30 2.95 -16.77
C THR A 173 13.09 3.11 -15.27
N LEU A 174 12.00 2.55 -14.73
CA LEU A 174 11.71 2.59 -13.29
C LEU A 174 12.86 1.99 -12.47
N GLN A 175 13.42 0.85 -12.88
CA GLN A 175 14.57 0.24 -12.21
C GLN A 175 15.80 1.16 -12.17
N SER A 176 16.04 1.96 -13.21
CA SER A 176 17.19 2.87 -13.27
C SER A 176 17.09 4.03 -12.27
N HIS A 177 15.89 4.37 -11.80
CA HIS A 177 15.64 5.40 -10.79
C HIS A 177 15.68 4.87 -9.34
N LEU A 178 15.78 3.55 -9.14
CA LEU A 178 15.85 2.95 -7.82
C LEU A 178 17.30 2.85 -7.34
N LYS A 179 17.50 2.96 -6.03
CA LYS A 179 18.81 2.61 -5.45
C LYS A 179 19.13 1.14 -5.73
N PRO A 180 20.41 0.78 -5.94
CA PRO A 180 20.81 -0.62 -6.00
C PRO A 180 20.48 -1.33 -4.68
N ALA A 181 19.95 -2.55 -4.75
CA ALA A 181 19.64 -3.34 -3.57
C ALA A 181 20.94 -3.69 -2.82
N LEU A 182 21.04 -3.33 -1.53
CA LEU A 182 22.28 -3.44 -0.76
C LEU A 182 22.59 -4.86 -0.23
N HIS A 183 21.83 -5.92 -0.53
CA HIS A 183 22.06 -7.25 0.04
C HIS A 183 21.84 -8.45 -0.90
N ASP A 184 22.84 -9.35 -0.87
CA ASP A 184 22.96 -10.65 -1.55
C ASP A 184 22.08 -11.79 -0.98
N GLN A 185 21.12 -11.48 -0.11
CA GLN A 185 20.23 -12.47 0.50
C GLN A 185 18.79 -12.26 0.02
N LYS A 186 18.54 -12.49 -1.28
CA LYS A 186 17.17 -12.56 -1.81
C LYS A 186 16.42 -13.69 -1.12
N LYS A 187 15.50 -13.34 -0.20
CA LYS A 187 14.49 -14.28 0.30
C LYS A 187 13.57 -14.66 -0.88
N PRO A 188 13.11 -15.92 -0.95
CA PRO A 188 12.24 -16.35 -2.03
C PRO A 188 10.89 -15.65 -1.90
N PHE A 189 10.36 -15.13 -3.01
CA PHE A 189 9.07 -14.44 -3.03
C PHE A 189 7.95 -15.45 -3.30
N LEU A 190 7.33 -15.94 -2.24
CA LEU A 190 6.37 -17.03 -2.32
C LEU A 190 4.91 -16.51 -2.35
N TYR A 191 4.07 -17.13 -3.19
CA TYR A 191 2.67 -16.74 -3.38
C TYR A 191 1.85 -16.68 -2.08
N HIS A 192 1.91 -17.74 -1.27
CA HIS A 192 1.19 -17.83 0.01
C HIS A 192 1.62 -16.78 1.03
N GLN A 193 2.88 -16.31 0.94
CA GLN A 193 3.41 -15.29 1.83
C GLN A 193 2.92 -13.88 1.46
N TYR A 194 2.79 -13.60 0.16
CA TYR A 194 2.29 -12.33 -0.36
C TYR A 194 0.79 -12.15 -0.09
N ARG A 195 0.01 -13.23 -0.20
CA ARG A 195 -1.45 -13.21 0.05
C ARG A 195 -1.82 -12.76 1.47
N ASN A 196 -1.00 -13.10 2.47
CA ASN A 196 -1.32 -12.87 3.88
C ASN A 196 -0.82 -11.52 4.41
N SER A 197 0.07 -10.82 3.71
CA SER A 197 0.57 -9.51 4.11
C SER A 197 1.14 -8.76 2.89
N PRO A 198 0.32 -7.92 2.22
CA PRO A 198 0.74 -7.19 1.03
C PRO A 198 1.58 -5.93 1.35
N VAL A 199 1.66 -5.52 2.62
CA VAL A 199 2.39 -4.34 3.09
C VAL A 199 3.35 -4.79 4.20
N ASN A 200 4.65 -4.52 4.00
CA ASN A 200 5.77 -4.83 4.89
C ASN A 200 6.20 -6.31 5.03
N LYS A 201 7.27 -6.67 4.32
CA LYS A 201 8.28 -7.60 4.84
C LYS A 201 9.67 -7.01 4.68
N GLU A 202 10.44 -6.96 5.77
CA GLU A 202 11.85 -6.59 5.74
C GLU A 202 12.65 -7.59 4.88
N GLY A 203 13.41 -7.04 3.92
CA GLY A 203 14.19 -7.80 2.94
C GLY A 203 13.50 -7.99 1.58
N ASP A 204 12.43 -7.23 1.30
CA ASP A 204 11.74 -7.26 0.01
C ASP A 204 12.58 -6.68 -1.13
N ARG A 205 12.27 -7.10 -2.35
CA ARG A 205 12.88 -6.58 -3.57
C ARG A 205 12.60 -5.08 -3.69
N ASN A 206 13.55 -4.29 -4.20
CA ASN A 206 13.36 -2.85 -4.42
C ASN A 206 12.19 -2.55 -5.37
N ILE A 207 11.82 -3.51 -6.23
CA ILE A 207 10.61 -3.49 -7.04
C ILE A 207 9.88 -4.83 -6.95
N ASP A 208 8.56 -4.82 -6.79
CA ASP A 208 7.76 -6.03 -6.56
C ASP A 208 7.49 -6.85 -7.83
N VAL A 209 7.54 -6.21 -9.00
CA VAL A 209 7.35 -6.84 -10.31
C VAL A 209 8.68 -7.28 -10.97
N GLU A 210 8.61 -8.30 -11.83
CA GLU A 210 9.70 -8.76 -12.68
C GLU A 210 9.17 -9.12 -14.07
N ILE A 211 10.06 -9.26 -15.06
CA ILE A 211 9.73 -9.90 -16.34
C ILE A 211 9.52 -11.39 -16.08
N CYS A 212 8.33 -11.89 -16.37
CA CYS A 212 7.98 -13.30 -16.18
C CYS A 212 8.75 -14.17 -17.20
N PRO A 213 9.55 -15.17 -16.78
CA PRO A 213 10.31 -16.00 -17.72
C PRO A 213 9.43 -16.91 -18.59
N ARG A 214 8.13 -17.03 -18.29
CA ARG A 214 7.19 -17.89 -19.02
C ARG A 214 6.37 -17.17 -20.08
N CYS A 215 6.12 -15.87 -19.91
CA CYS A 215 5.29 -15.10 -20.84
C CYS A 215 5.91 -13.77 -21.24
N ASP A 216 7.09 -13.43 -20.75
CA ASP A 216 7.84 -12.21 -21.08
C ASP A 216 7.11 -10.88 -20.74
N GLU A 217 6.07 -10.96 -19.90
CA GLU A 217 5.31 -9.82 -19.39
C GLU A 217 5.80 -9.37 -18.01
N VAL A 218 5.72 -8.06 -17.74
CA VAL A 218 6.07 -7.48 -16.43
C VAL A 218 4.93 -7.75 -15.44
N ARG A 219 5.18 -8.58 -14.42
CA ARG A 219 4.16 -9.03 -13.46
C ARG A 219 4.79 -9.31 -12.10
N LEU A 220 3.99 -9.50 -11.05
CA LEU A 220 4.46 -10.22 -9.87
C LEU A 220 4.90 -11.62 -10.29
N VAL A 221 6.16 -11.95 -10.01
CA VAL A 221 6.75 -13.27 -10.26
C VAL A 221 7.07 -13.91 -8.92
N TYR A 222 6.56 -15.13 -8.74
CA TYR A 222 6.70 -15.93 -7.54
C TYR A 222 7.71 -17.05 -7.73
N ASP A 223 8.50 -17.29 -6.70
CA ASP A 223 9.40 -18.43 -6.61
C ASP A 223 8.64 -19.69 -6.19
N CYS A 224 9.15 -20.85 -6.62
CA CYS A 224 8.63 -22.14 -6.20
C CYS A 224 8.86 -22.38 -4.69
N SER A 225 7.82 -22.84 -4.00
CA SER A 225 7.88 -23.19 -2.57
C SER A 225 8.59 -24.52 -2.27
N ARG A 226 8.91 -25.34 -3.29
CA ARG A 226 9.55 -26.64 -3.07
C ARG A 226 10.96 -26.46 -2.50
N ALA A 227 11.23 -27.07 -1.36
CA ALA A 227 12.52 -26.99 -0.66
C ALA A 227 13.71 -27.44 -1.52
N THR A 228 13.50 -28.38 -2.45
CA THR A 228 14.52 -28.83 -3.41
C THR A 228 14.90 -27.73 -4.41
N CYS A 229 13.92 -26.99 -4.92
CA CYS A 229 14.16 -25.82 -5.78
C CYS A 229 14.89 -24.72 -5.01
N TYR A 230 14.48 -24.44 -3.77
CA TYR A 230 15.12 -23.44 -2.92
C TYR A 230 16.60 -23.76 -2.62
N LYS A 231 16.92 -25.02 -2.27
CA LYS A 231 18.31 -25.47 -2.03
C LYS A 231 19.18 -25.39 -3.29
N GLN A 232 18.59 -25.57 -4.48
CA GLN A 232 19.30 -25.49 -5.76
C GLN A 232 19.64 -24.04 -6.14
N MET A 233 18.72 -23.09 -5.87
CA MET A 233 18.92 -21.65 -6.15
C MET A 233 20.10 -21.06 -5.38
N ARG A 234 20.43 -21.60 -4.20
CA ARG A 234 21.62 -21.21 -3.41
C ARG A 234 22.95 -21.76 -3.93
N LYS A 235 22.93 -22.79 -4.79
CA LYS A 235 24.14 -23.52 -5.24
C LYS A 235 24.49 -23.28 -6.70
N VAL A 236 23.50 -23.13 -7.59
CA VAL A 236 23.70 -22.97 -9.03
C VAL A 236 22.66 -21.99 -9.57
N TRP A 237 23.10 -20.78 -9.92
CA TRP A 237 22.22 -19.71 -10.43
C TRP A 237 21.58 -20.03 -11.80
N PHE A 238 22.11 -21.04 -12.51
CA PHE A 238 21.72 -21.44 -13.87
C PHE A 238 20.46 -22.31 -14.00
N LYS A 239 19.72 -22.57 -12.91
CA LYS A 239 18.42 -23.28 -12.93
C LYS A 239 17.27 -22.40 -12.43
N ALA A 240 17.28 -21.13 -12.82
CA ALA A 240 16.34 -20.08 -12.44
C ALA A 240 14.90 -20.24 -13.04
N ASP A 241 14.51 -21.44 -13.47
CA ASP A 241 13.31 -21.67 -14.29
C ASP A 241 12.04 -21.99 -13.47
N CYS A 242 12.19 -22.26 -12.16
CA CYS A 242 11.04 -22.58 -11.30
C CYS A 242 10.45 -21.32 -10.63
N LYS A 243 10.17 -20.30 -11.45
CA LYS A 243 9.42 -19.11 -11.07
C LYS A 243 8.43 -18.72 -12.16
N GLY A 244 7.41 -17.95 -11.81
CA GLY A 244 6.42 -17.49 -12.78
C GLY A 244 5.39 -16.54 -12.19
N CYS A 245 4.69 -15.83 -13.07
CA CYS A 245 3.58 -14.99 -12.64
C CYS A 245 2.35 -15.82 -12.28
N LEU A 246 1.39 -15.20 -11.57
CA LEU A 246 0.16 -15.87 -11.13
C LEU A 246 -0.57 -16.59 -12.28
N ILE A 247 -0.60 -15.98 -13.47
CA ILE A 247 -1.28 -16.55 -14.65
C ILE A 247 -0.51 -17.78 -15.17
N CYS A 248 0.81 -17.71 -15.24
CA CYS A 248 1.64 -18.78 -15.78
C CYS A 248 1.83 -19.96 -14.82
N ILE A 249 1.66 -19.75 -13.51
CA ILE A 249 1.70 -20.83 -12.51
C ILE A 249 0.32 -21.45 -12.27
N ALA A 250 -0.77 -20.68 -12.42
CA ALA A 250 -2.14 -21.18 -12.27
C ALA A 250 -2.61 -22.03 -13.47
N ARG A 251 -1.90 -21.98 -14.60
CA ARG A 251 -2.13 -22.87 -15.75
C ARG A 251 -1.11 -24.01 -15.68
N PRO A 252 -1.52 -25.25 -15.36
CA PRO A 252 -0.59 -26.36 -15.27
C PRO A 252 -0.27 -26.91 -16.67
N TYR A 253 0.36 -26.13 -17.53
CA TYR A 253 1.01 -26.72 -18.70
C TYR A 253 2.25 -27.45 -18.19
N CYS A 254 2.22 -28.77 -18.25
CA CYS A 254 3.37 -29.60 -17.91
C CYS A 254 4.45 -29.35 -18.97
N ASN A 255 5.37 -28.40 -18.73
CA ASN A 255 6.48 -28.05 -19.65
C ASN A 255 7.36 -29.25 -20.03
N GLN A 256 7.29 -30.35 -19.27
CA GLN A 256 8.00 -31.60 -19.56
C GLN A 256 7.40 -32.40 -20.73
N HIS A 257 6.15 -32.12 -21.13
CA HIS A 257 5.43 -32.90 -22.14
C HIS A 257 4.82 -32.04 -23.26
N SER A 258 5.24 -30.78 -23.40
CA SER A 258 4.68 -29.84 -24.39
C SER A 258 4.82 -30.29 -25.85
N ASN A 259 5.72 -31.24 -26.14
CA ASN A 259 6.00 -31.74 -27.49
C ASN A 259 5.21 -33.02 -27.84
N LEU A 260 4.45 -33.59 -26.90
CA LEU A 260 3.61 -34.75 -27.17
C LEU A 260 2.24 -34.23 -27.62
N GLN A 261 1.95 -34.31 -28.92
CA GLN A 261 0.62 -34.05 -29.46
C GLN A 261 -0.37 -34.97 -28.73
N SER A 262 -1.27 -34.40 -27.94
CA SER A 262 -2.31 -35.15 -27.26
C SER A 262 -3.36 -35.59 -28.27
N SER A 263 -3.23 -36.81 -28.79
CA SER A 263 -4.31 -37.53 -29.44
C SER A 263 -5.03 -38.39 -28.40
N HIS A 264 -6.27 -38.06 -28.04
CA HIS A 264 -7.37 -39.04 -28.07
C HIS A 264 -8.76 -38.38 -27.82
N PRO A 265 -9.82 -39.00 -28.37
CA PRO A 265 -11.20 -38.51 -28.39
C PRO A 265 -12.03 -39.06 -27.22
N GLY A 266 -13.07 -38.30 -26.88
CA GLY A 266 -14.16 -38.77 -26.03
C GLY A 266 -13.95 -38.49 -24.55
N ASP A 267 -14.43 -37.35 -24.09
CA ASP A 267 -15.09 -37.32 -22.78
C ASP A 267 -16.12 -36.19 -22.73
N GLN A 268 -17.38 -36.60 -22.53
CA GLN A 268 -18.48 -35.70 -22.23
C GLN A 268 -18.57 -35.57 -20.71
N GLY A 269 -18.53 -34.33 -20.22
CA GLY A 269 -19.11 -33.95 -18.93
C GLY A 269 -18.23 -34.18 -17.69
N SER A 270 -17.47 -33.16 -17.30
CA SER A 270 -17.44 -32.64 -15.93
C SER A 270 -16.50 -31.44 -15.86
N SER A 271 -17.06 -30.28 -15.51
CA SER A 271 -16.34 -29.03 -15.32
C SER A 271 -15.40 -29.13 -14.12
N THR A 272 -14.13 -29.45 -14.35
CA THR A 272 -13.03 -29.07 -13.44
C THR A 272 -11.91 -28.44 -14.25
N SER A 273 -11.74 -27.14 -14.05
CA SER A 273 -10.75 -26.31 -14.74
C SER A 273 -9.34 -26.63 -14.25
N GLY A 274 -8.64 -27.51 -14.97
CA GLY A 274 -7.21 -27.78 -14.75
C GLY A 274 -6.68 -28.87 -15.66
N PHE A 275 -6.35 -28.54 -16.92
CA PHE A 275 -5.71 -29.50 -17.84
C PHE A 275 -4.30 -29.84 -17.37
N VAL A 276 -4.14 -30.93 -16.62
CA VAL A 276 -2.89 -31.64 -16.36
C VAL A 276 -2.85 -32.83 -17.32
N CYS A 277 -1.74 -33.08 -18.03
CA CYS A 277 -1.68 -34.28 -18.87
C CYS A 277 -1.76 -35.55 -18.01
N GLN A 278 -2.32 -36.64 -18.55
CA GLN A 278 -2.62 -37.88 -17.81
C GLN A 278 -1.39 -38.45 -17.06
N ILE A 279 -0.18 -38.27 -17.62
CA ILE A 279 1.10 -38.65 -16.99
C ILE A 279 1.40 -37.80 -15.74
N CYS A 280 1.21 -36.48 -15.83
CA CYS A 280 1.42 -35.57 -14.70
C CYS A 280 0.29 -35.71 -13.67
N HIS A 281 -0.93 -36.11 -14.08
CA HIS A 281 -2.05 -36.44 -13.19
C HIS A 281 -1.78 -37.73 -12.39
N ALA A 282 -1.32 -38.79 -13.05
CA ALA A 282 -0.94 -40.04 -12.38
C ALA A 282 0.14 -39.81 -11.31
N LYS A 283 1.18 -39.02 -11.63
CA LYS A 283 2.21 -38.64 -10.65
C LYS A 283 1.70 -37.74 -9.53
N PHE A 284 0.66 -36.96 -9.78
CA PHE A 284 0.05 -36.12 -8.74
C PHE A 284 -0.71 -36.97 -7.74
N ILE A 285 -1.50 -37.95 -8.22
CA ILE A 285 -2.21 -38.91 -7.37
C ILE A 285 -1.23 -39.76 -6.56
N THR A 286 -0.21 -40.34 -7.19
CA THR A 286 0.75 -41.22 -6.49
C THR A 286 1.62 -40.50 -5.45
N ASN A 287 1.68 -39.15 -5.47
CA ASN A 287 2.41 -38.37 -4.47
C ASN A 287 1.51 -37.84 -3.35
N VAL A 288 0.19 -37.99 -3.44
CA VAL A 288 -0.73 -37.64 -2.35
C VAL A 288 -0.88 -38.82 -1.37
N ASP A 289 -0.68 -40.05 -1.84
CA ASP A 289 -0.85 -41.26 -1.02
C ASP A 289 0.43 -41.74 -0.30
N ASN A 290 1.52 -40.96 -0.31
CA ASN A 290 2.82 -41.38 0.25
C ASN A 290 3.38 -40.46 1.35
N ASP A 291 2.58 -39.55 1.92
CA ASP A 291 2.99 -38.67 3.03
C ASP A 291 2.40 -39.07 4.40
N ASP A 292 1.89 -40.31 4.54
CA ASP A 292 1.54 -40.93 5.83
C ASP A 292 2.40 -42.19 6.06
N GLU A 293 3.69 -42.01 6.38
CA GLU A 293 4.50 -42.92 7.21
C GLU A 293 5.78 -42.25 7.75
#